data_AF-A0A1M7YLM4-F1
#
_entry.id   AF-A0A1M7YLM4-F1
#
_cell.length_a   1.000
_cell.length_b   1.000
_cell.length_c   1.000
_cell.angle_alpha   90.00
_cell.angle_beta   90.00
_cell.angle_gamma   90.00
#
_symmetry.space_group_name_H-M   'P 1'
#
loop_
_entity.id
_entity.type
_entity.pdbx_description
1 polymer ?
#
loop_
_entity_poly.entity_id
_entity_poly.type
_entity_poly.pdbx_seq_one_letter_code
_entity_poly.pdbx_strand_id
1 'polypeptide(L)' 'MKYKLKDLIDLEHFQNLQDRLNKIYSFPSSIIDNDGNILTATAWQDVCTEFHRKNKDCERECIKSQCCLTVNSIIKAVEI' A
#
# COMPACT_ATOMS: atom_id res chain seq x y z
N MET A 1 -6.65 5.43 19.46
CA MET A 1 -6.65 6.84 18.99
C MET A 1 -8.09 7.28 18.72
N LYS A 2 -8.41 8.56 18.88
CA LYS A 2 -9.79 9.09 18.71
C LYS A 2 -10.24 9.18 17.23
N TYR A 3 -9.29 9.29 16.30
CA TYR A 3 -9.56 9.42 14.87
C TYR A 3 -8.77 8.36 14.10
N LYS A 4 -9.35 7.84 13.01
CA LYS A 4 -8.63 7.01 12.03
C LYS A 4 -8.08 7.91 10.92
N LEU A 5 -7.05 7.43 10.20
CA LEU A 5 -6.42 8.20 9.12
C LEU A 5 -7.44 8.60 8.04
N LYS A 6 -8.34 7.69 7.66
CA LYS A 6 -9.43 7.94 6.71
C LYS A 6 -10.39 9.07 7.12
N ASP A 7 -10.46 9.41 8.41
CA ASP A 7 -11.31 10.50 8.91
C ASP A 7 -10.60 11.86 8.81
N LEU A 8 -9.31 11.86 8.49
CA LEU A 8 -8.44 13.04 8.48
C LEU A 8 -7.97 13.44 7.07
N ILE A 9 -8.11 12.54 6.09
CA ILE A 9 -7.65 12.75 4.71
C ILE A 9 -8.79 12.55 3.72
N ASP A 10 -8.72 13.27 2.60
CA ASP A 10 -9.61 13.07 1.45
C ASP A 10 -9.10 11.91 0.59
N LEU A 11 -9.73 10.75 0.72
CA LEU A 11 -9.32 9.53 0.02
C LEU A 11 -9.35 9.68 -1.50
N GLU A 12 -10.33 10.40 -2.05
CA GLU A 12 -10.47 10.60 -3.49
C GLU A 12 -9.35 11.47 -4.02
N HIS A 13 -9.05 12.57 -3.32
CA HIS A 13 -7.95 13.46 -3.69
C HIS A 13 -6.59 12.74 -3.67
N PHE A 14 -6.33 11.94 -2.64
CA PHE A 14 -5.08 11.18 -2.52
C PHE A 14 -4.97 10.03 -3.53
N GLN A 15 -6.08 9.39 -3.89
CA GLN A 15 -6.12 8.40 -4.97
C GLN A 15 -5.77 9.06 -6.30
N ASN A 16 -6.41 10.19 -6.62
CA ASN A 16 -6.13 10.92 -7.86
C ASN A 16 -4.66 11.39 -7.94
N LEU A 17 -4.10 11.84 -6.81
CA LEU A 17 -2.70 12.23 -6.74
C LEU A 17 -1.77 11.06 -7.06
N GLN A 18 -1.97 9.89 -6.45
CA GLN A 18 -1.14 8.71 -6.72
C GLN A 18 -1.27 8.24 -8.17
N ASP A 19 -2.49 8.23 -8.73
CA ASP A 19 -2.70 7.87 -10.13
C ASP A 19 -1.98 8.83 -11.08
N ARG A 20 -1.95 10.13 -10.77
CA ARG A 20 -1.21 11.13 -11.55
C ARG A 20 0.30 10.97 -11.43
N LEU A 21 0.82 10.66 -10.23
CA LEU A 21 2.25 10.38 -10.04
C LEU A 21 2.66 9.12 -10.79
N ASN A 22 1.83 8.07 -10.73
CA ASN A 22 2.07 6.82 -11.44
C ASN A 22 2.13 7.00 -12.97
N LYS A 23 1.32 7.92 -13.53
CA LYS A 23 1.41 8.29 -14.94
C LYS A 23 2.76 8.91 -15.34
N ILE A 24 3.46 9.56 -14.41
CA ILE A 24 4.77 10.17 -14.65
C ILE A 24 5.88 9.15 -14.46
N TYR A 25 5.83 8.40 -13.36
CA TYR A 25 6.76 7.32 -13.04
C TYR A 25 5.95 6.13 -12.54
N SER A 26 5.96 5.04 -13.29
CA SER A 26 5.11 3.89 -13.00
C SER A 26 5.71 3.04 -11.88
N PHE A 27 5.14 3.15 -10.69
CA PHE A 27 5.41 2.28 -9.55
C PHE A 27 4.12 1.99 -8.77
N PRO A 28 3.96 0.77 -8.23
CA PRO A 28 2.86 0.46 -7.32
C PRO A 28 2.95 1.30 -6.04
N SER A 29 1.85 1.94 -5.65
CA SER A 29 1.78 2.71 -4.40
C SER A 29 0.45 2.49 -3.68
N SER A 30 0.45 2.69 -2.37
CA SER A 30 -0.77 2.63 -1.56
C SER A 30 -0.59 3.34 -0.23
N ILE A 31 -1.67 3.96 0.25
CA ILE A 31 -1.81 4.37 1.64
C ILE A 31 -2.61 3.29 2.36
N ILE A 32 -2.06 2.77 3.45
CA ILE A 32 -2.65 1.71 4.27
C ILE A 32 -2.66 2.19 5.72
N ASP A 33 -3.75 1.92 6.46
CA ASP A 33 -3.81 2.26 7.88
C ASP A 33 -3.15 1.18 8.77
N ASN A 34 -3.05 1.47 10.07
CA ASN A 34 -2.42 0.57 11.05
C ASN A 34 -3.19 -0.75 11.25
N ASP A 35 -4.47 -0.81 10.84
CA ASP A 35 -5.28 -2.02 10.89
C ASP A 35 -5.08 -2.87 9.61
N GLY A 36 -4.25 -2.40 8.66
CA GLY A 36 -4.01 -3.05 7.37
C GLY A 36 -5.08 -2.73 6.31
N ASN A 37 -5.99 -1.78 6.58
CA ASN A 37 -7.00 -1.37 5.60
C ASN A 37 -6.36 -0.53 4.50
N ILE A 38 -6.65 -0.89 3.25
CA ILE A 38 -6.20 -0.16 2.08
C ILE A 38 -7.07 1.10 1.94
N LEU A 39 -6.46 2.27 2.04
CA LEU A 39 -7.13 3.56 1.88
C LEU A 39 -7.05 4.06 0.44
N THR A 40 -5.96 3.75 -0.25
CA THR A 40 -5.74 4.03 -1.68
C THR A 40 -4.84 2.95 -2.27
N ALA A 41 -4.97 2.69 -3.56
CA ALA A 41 -4.13 1.73 -4.28
C ALA A 41 -3.98 2.14 -5.74
N THR A 42 -2.74 2.22 -6.22
CA THR A 42 -2.41 2.57 -7.60
C THR A 42 -1.41 1.58 -8.15
N ALA A 43 -1.64 1.12 -9.39
CA ALA A 43 -0.76 0.18 -10.11
C ALA A 43 -0.42 -1.11 -9.34
N TRP A 44 -1.36 -1.62 -8.54
CA TRP A 44 -1.22 -2.95 -7.93
C TRP A 44 -1.28 -4.02 -9.03
N GLN A 45 -0.44 -5.03 -8.88
CA GLN A 45 -0.37 -6.16 -9.81
C GLN A 45 -1.29 -7.30 -9.34
N ASP A 46 -1.60 -8.23 -10.23
CA ASP A 46 -2.40 -9.43 -9.90
C ASP A 46 -1.80 -10.22 -8.74
N VAL A 47 -0.47 -10.27 -8.61
CA VAL A 47 0.19 -10.93 -7.47
C VAL A 47 -0.14 -10.23 -6.13
N CYS A 48 -0.34 -8.91 -6.13
CA CYS A 48 -0.72 -8.16 -4.94
C CYS A 48 -2.17 -8.51 -4.51
N THR A 49 -3.12 -8.55 -5.45
CA THR A 49 -4.54 -8.72 -5.15
C THR A 49 -4.98 -10.18 -5.10
N GLU A 50 -4.53 -11.02 -6.03
CA GLU A 50 -4.98 -12.40 -6.19
C GLU A 50 -4.15 -13.40 -5.39
N PHE A 51 -2.95 -13.02 -4.92
CA PHE A 51 -2.10 -13.90 -4.13
C PHE A 51 -1.82 -13.32 -2.75
N HIS A 52 -1.09 -12.20 -2.65
CA HIS A 52 -0.69 -11.64 -1.37
C HIS A 52 -1.88 -11.30 -0.47
N ARG A 53 -3.02 -10.85 -1.01
CA ARG A 53 -4.20 -10.47 -0.21
C ARG A 53 -5.31 -11.51 -0.15
N LYS A 54 -5.30 -12.50 -1.05
CA LYS A 54 -6.31 -13.56 -1.10
C LYS A 54 -5.97 -14.74 -0.19
N ASN A 55 -4.67 -15.02 -0.02
CA ASN A 55 -4.20 -16.06 0.87
C ASN A 55 -3.91 -15.49 2.27
N LYS A 56 -4.59 -15.98 3.30
CA LYS A 56 -4.48 -15.48 4.69
C LYS A 56 -3.06 -15.52 5.25
N ASP A 57 -2.26 -16.53 4.90
CA ASP A 57 -0.89 -16.64 5.37
C ASP A 57 0.02 -15.64 4.66
N CYS A 58 -0.14 -15.47 3.34
CA CYS A 58 0.59 -14.46 2.58
C CYS A 58 0.19 -13.03 2.98
N GLU A 59 -1.09 -12.80 3.26
CA GLU A 59 -1.61 -11.50 3.68
C GLU A 59 -1.00 -11.05 5.00
N ARG A 60 -0.91 -11.98 5.96
CA ARG A 60 -0.26 -11.72 7.25
C ARG A 60 1.20 -11.29 7.06
N GLU A 61 1.97 -11.99 6.23
CA GLU A 61 3.37 -11.64 5.99
C GLU A 61 3.50 -10.33 5.18
N CYS A 62 2.59 -10.06 4.26
CA CYS A 62 2.52 -8.81 3.51
C CYS A 62 2.24 -7.60 4.42
N ILE A 63 1.25 -7.69 5.31
CA ILE A 63 0.94 -6.64 6.29
C ILE A 63 2.10 -6.44 7.25
N LYS A 64 2.71 -7.53 7.72
CA LYS A 64 3.87 -7.48 8.62
C LYS A 64 5.05 -6.76 7.96
N SER A 65 5.37 -7.07 6.70
CA SER A 65 6.47 -6.40 6.00
C SER A 65 6.20 -4.91 5.83
N GLN A 66 4.95 -4.50 5.57
CA GLN A 66 4.52 -3.10 5.45
C GLN A 66 4.56 -2.34 6.79
N CYS A 67 4.16 -2.97 7.89
CA CYS A 67 4.15 -2.37 9.23
C CYS A 67 5.56 -2.21 9.82
N CYS A 68 6.50 -3.08 9.42
CA CYS A 68 7.84 -3.16 10.00
C CYS A 68 8.93 -2.54 9.11
N LEU A 69 8.57 -1.72 8.11
CA LEU A 69 9.53 -0.99 7.28
C LEU A 69 10.31 0.03 8.13
N THR A 70 11.34 -0.44 8.80
CA THR A 70 12.48 0.40 9.17
C THR A 70 13.08 0.94 7.88
N VAL A 71 13.49 2.21 7.91
CA VAL A 71 13.89 3.08 6.78
C VAL A 71 14.90 2.43 5.79
N ASN A 72 15.57 1.34 6.17
CA ASN A 72 16.53 0.59 5.35
C ASN A 72 15.92 -0.29 4.25
N SER A 73 14.60 -0.46 4.17
CA SER A 73 13.99 -1.51 3.33
C SER A 73 13.60 -1.08 1.91
N ILE A 74 13.68 0.22 1.58
CA ILE A 74 13.28 0.76 0.26
C ILE A 74 14.10 0.15 -0.90
N ILE A 75 15.29 -0.39 -0.63
CA ILE A 75 16.19 -0.94 -1.66
C ILE A 75 15.83 -2.39 -2.06
N LYS A 76 15.15 -3.18 -1.23
CA LYS A 76 14.96 -4.63 -1.51
C LYS A 76 13.83 -4.97 -2.49
N ALA A 77 13.00 -4.01 -2.88
CA ALA A 77 11.90 -4.27 -3.82
C ALA A 77 12.32 -4.16 -5.31
N VAL A 78 13.56 -3.76 -5.60
CA VAL A 78 14.08 -3.58 -6.97
C VAL A 78 14.95 -4.77 -7.43
N GLU A 79 15.25 -5.74 -6.55
CA GLU A 79 16.14 -6.88 -6.84
C GLU A 79 15.40 -8.23 -6.95
N ILE A 80 14.20 -8.24 -7.54
CA ILE A 80 13.60 -9.47 -8.09
C ILE A 80 13.37 -9.27 -9.58
#